data_AF-A0A5N7CQD9-F1
#
_entry.id   AF-A0A5N7CQD9-F1
#
_cell.length_a   1.000
_cell.length_b   1.000
_cell.length_c   1.000
_cell.angle_alpha   90.00
_cell.angle_beta   90.00
_cell.angle_gamma   90.00
#
_symmetry.space_group_name_H-M   'P 1'
#
loop_
_entity.id
_entity.type
_entity.pdbx_description
1 polymer ?
#
loop_
_entity_poly.entity_id
_entity_poly.type
_entity_poly.pdbx_seq_one_letter_code
_entity_poly.pdbx_strand_id
1 'polypeptide(L)'
;MPSLDYLVAVDTGVRLVMAKYPAAQLYEVTATASDSRYVSHPSELDHLRFVFRAGLGTAFLASTTQEIYGPIQYDPEPWLDDVVIRWPVGMDASEADELLKSQGFTAPYNSMLLRHPVYPGLDEPYYIFHLQKERFVFVGVNSKKVYTLGISLIELGDVD
;
A
#
# COMPACT_ATOMS: atom_id res chain seq x y z
N MET A 1 -10.37 5.76 -19.59
CA MET A 1 -8.90 5.70 -19.80
C MET A 1 -8.41 4.50 -19.00
N PRO A 2 -7.53 3.64 -19.52
CA PRO A 2 -6.92 2.62 -18.67
C PRO A 2 -6.14 3.35 -17.56
N SER A 3 -6.33 2.94 -16.31
CA SER A 3 -5.58 3.51 -15.18
C SER A 3 -4.08 3.31 -15.40
N LEU A 4 -3.28 4.25 -14.91
CA LEU A 4 -1.84 4.03 -14.80
C LEU A 4 -1.61 2.79 -13.92
N ASP A 5 -0.63 1.97 -14.29
CA ASP A 5 -0.20 0.83 -13.47
C ASP A 5 0.20 1.35 -12.07
N TYR A 6 -0.27 0.70 -11.00
CA TYR A 6 -0.18 1.25 -9.64
C TYR A 6 1.28 1.52 -9.27
N LEU A 7 2.17 0.56 -9.55
CA LEU A 7 3.60 0.74 -9.27
C LEU A 7 4.24 1.86 -10.10
N VAL A 8 3.73 2.21 -11.28
CA VAL A 8 4.23 3.35 -12.07
C VAL A 8 3.88 4.68 -11.41
N ALA A 9 2.66 4.80 -10.87
CA ALA A 9 2.28 5.96 -10.07
C ALA A 9 3.15 6.05 -8.81
N VAL A 10 3.34 4.94 -8.11
CA VAL A 10 4.21 4.91 -6.91
C VAL A 10 5.65 5.28 -7.25
N ASP A 11 6.24 4.72 -8.31
CA ASP A 11 7.61 5.04 -8.73
C ASP A 11 7.77 6.53 -9.06
N THR A 12 6.75 7.12 -9.69
CA THR A 12 6.72 8.56 -9.97
C THR A 12 6.77 9.37 -8.67
N GLY A 13 5.93 9.04 -7.69
CA GLY A 13 5.93 9.67 -6.37
C GLY A 13 7.27 9.52 -5.63
N VAL A 14 7.86 8.31 -5.67
CA VAL A 14 9.19 8.03 -5.09
C VAL A 14 10.26 8.91 -5.72
N ARG A 15 10.32 9.00 -7.06
CA ARG A 15 11.30 9.84 -7.76
C ARG A 15 11.13 11.32 -7.43
N LEU A 16 9.90 11.82 -7.32
CA LEU A 16 9.64 13.21 -6.94
C LEU A 16 10.17 13.52 -5.54
N VAL A 17 9.95 12.64 -4.57
CA VAL A 17 10.47 12.83 -3.20
C VAL A 17 11.99 12.73 -3.17
N MET A 18 12.57 11.73 -3.84
CA MET A 18 14.03 11.56 -3.88
C MET A 18 14.76 12.71 -4.59
N ALA A 19 14.13 13.39 -5.55
CA ALA A 19 14.71 14.58 -6.17
C ALA A 19 14.91 15.74 -5.17
N LYS A 20 14.02 15.86 -4.17
CA LYS A 20 14.13 16.87 -3.09
C LYS A 20 14.92 16.36 -1.88
N TYR A 21 14.79 15.08 -1.56
CA TYR A 21 15.44 14.40 -0.42
C TYR A 21 16.13 13.12 -0.90
N PRO A 22 17.38 13.19 -1.40
CA PRO A 22 18.03 12.05 -2.08
C PRO A 22 18.19 10.76 -1.26
N ALA A 23 18.22 10.88 0.07
CA ALA A 23 18.30 9.74 0.98
C ALA A 23 16.93 9.27 1.49
N ALA A 24 15.83 9.80 0.95
CA ALA A 24 14.49 9.43 1.40
C ALA A 24 14.17 7.97 1.08
N GLN A 25 13.40 7.35 1.97
CA GLN A 25 13.02 5.95 1.86
C GLN A 25 11.54 5.77 2.16
N LEU A 26 10.86 4.95 1.38
CA LEU A 26 9.41 4.77 1.44
C LEU A 26 9.02 3.97 2.70
N TYR A 27 8.02 4.46 3.44
CA TYR A 27 7.38 3.75 4.54
C TYR A 27 6.03 3.16 4.13
N GLU A 28 5.18 3.99 3.53
CA GLU A 28 3.79 3.63 3.23
C GLU A 28 3.31 4.36 1.97
N VAL A 29 2.45 3.69 1.21
CA VAL A 29 1.56 4.32 0.24
C VAL A 29 0.12 3.90 0.55
N THR A 30 -0.74 4.86 0.84
CA THR A 30 -2.19 4.66 0.94
C THR A 30 -2.84 5.06 -0.38
N ALA A 31 -3.66 4.17 -0.94
CA ALA A 31 -4.49 4.42 -2.11
C ALA A 31 -5.98 4.46 -1.72
N THR A 32 -6.71 5.46 -2.20
CA THR A 32 -8.15 5.67 -1.93
C THR A 32 -8.87 6.13 -3.20
N ALA A 33 -10.18 5.89 -3.27
CA ALA A 33 -11.04 6.53 -4.26
C ALA A 33 -11.37 7.99 -3.84
N SER A 34 -11.38 8.90 -4.82
CA SER A 34 -11.63 10.34 -4.68
C SER A 34 -12.91 10.72 -3.94
N ASP A 35 -13.93 9.87 -4.01
CA ASP A 35 -15.25 10.04 -3.40
C ASP A 35 -15.47 9.08 -2.21
N SER A 36 -14.41 8.43 -1.73
CA SER A 36 -14.46 7.40 -0.67
C SER A 36 -15.39 6.23 -0.97
N ARG A 37 -15.74 6.00 -2.25
CA ARG A 37 -16.56 4.85 -2.64
C ARG A 37 -15.80 3.55 -2.41
N TYR A 38 -16.56 2.47 -2.24
CA TYR A 38 -16.00 1.13 -2.36
C TYR A 38 -15.83 0.78 -3.84
N VAL A 39 -14.68 0.19 -4.15
CA VAL A 39 -14.28 -0.22 -5.50
C VAL A 39 -14.08 -1.73 -5.55
N SER A 40 -14.07 -2.28 -6.76
CA SER A 40 -13.83 -3.70 -6.97
C SER A 40 -12.45 -3.98 -7.54
N HIS A 41 -11.72 -2.97 -8.02
CA HIS A 41 -10.36 -3.13 -8.55
C HIS A 41 -9.41 -2.00 -8.11
N PRO A 42 -8.09 -2.26 -7.98
CA PRO A 42 -7.14 -1.27 -7.51
C PRO A 42 -7.01 -0.07 -8.45
N SER A 43 -7.23 -0.30 -9.75
CA SER A 43 -7.25 0.73 -10.80
C SER A 43 -8.24 1.87 -10.54
N GLU A 44 -9.25 1.63 -9.69
CA GLU A 44 -10.27 2.61 -9.35
C GLU A 44 -9.88 3.51 -8.17
N LEU A 45 -8.74 3.24 -7.51
CA LEU A 45 -8.16 4.07 -6.45
C LEU A 45 -7.26 5.13 -7.09
N ASP A 46 -7.76 6.35 -7.15
CA ASP A 46 -7.19 7.46 -7.94
C ASP A 46 -6.37 8.46 -7.11
N HIS A 47 -6.38 8.35 -5.78
CA HIS A 47 -5.61 9.19 -4.86
C HIS A 47 -4.56 8.39 -4.13
N LEU A 48 -3.32 8.88 -4.13
CA LEU A 48 -2.20 8.28 -3.43
C LEU A 48 -1.67 9.22 -2.35
N ARG A 49 -1.46 8.72 -1.14
CA ARG A 49 -0.73 9.40 -0.08
C ARG A 49 0.49 8.59 0.26
N PHE A 50 1.65 9.24 0.27
CA PHE A 50 2.94 8.63 0.52
C PHE A 50 3.51 9.13 1.84
N VAL A 51 4.23 8.25 2.51
CA VAL A 51 5.00 8.55 3.71
C VAL A 51 6.43 8.08 3.49
N PHE A 52 7.40 8.95 3.74
CA PHE A 52 8.82 8.66 3.59
C PHE A 52 9.60 9.03 4.84
N ARG A 53 10.61 8.23 5.16
CA ARG A 53 11.74 8.69 5.99
C ARG A 53 12.52 9.73 5.20
N ALA A 54 12.80 10.89 5.78
CA ALA A 54 13.65 11.91 5.18
C ALA A 54 14.58 12.53 6.24
N GLY A 55 15.84 12.07 6.30
CA GLY A 55 16.76 12.51 7.34
C GLY A 55 16.29 12.08 8.73
N LEU A 56 16.05 13.04 9.63
CA LEU A 56 15.55 12.80 10.98
C LEU A 56 14.02 12.82 11.09
N GLY A 57 13.32 13.28 10.06
CA GLY A 57 11.87 13.45 10.06
C GLY A 57 11.18 12.68 8.93
N THR A 58 9.99 13.16 8.58
CA THR A 58 9.06 12.51 7.66
C THR A 58 8.71 13.43 6.50
N ALA A 59 8.74 12.92 5.28
CA ALA A 59 8.23 13.61 4.11
C ALA A 59 6.91 12.99 3.66
N PHE A 60 5.94 13.84 3.35
CA PHE A 60 4.64 13.47 2.83
C PHE A 60 4.46 13.99 1.41
N LEU A 61 3.90 13.14 0.55
CA LEU A 61 3.46 13.51 -0.78
C LEU A 61 2.03 13.00 -0.95
N ALA A 62 1.17 13.81 -1.54
CA ALA A 62 -0.19 13.40 -1.88
C ALA A 62 -0.44 13.68 -3.35
N SER A 63 -1.22 12.82 -3.99
CA SER A 63 -1.67 12.98 -5.35
C SER A 63 -3.16 13.37 -5.36
N THR A 64 -3.56 14.25 -6.27
CA THR A 64 -4.96 14.59 -6.53
C THR A 64 -5.57 13.72 -7.64
N THR A 65 -4.70 13.10 -8.44
CA THR A 65 -4.97 11.96 -9.33
C THR A 65 -3.72 11.08 -9.33
N GLN A 66 -3.70 9.94 -10.01
CA GLN A 66 -2.48 9.11 -10.13
C GLN A 66 -1.32 9.81 -10.87
N GLU A 67 -1.58 10.95 -11.52
CA GLU A 67 -0.61 11.68 -12.35
C GLU A 67 -0.25 13.06 -11.78
N ILE A 68 -1.10 13.66 -10.94
CA ILE A 68 -0.92 15.01 -10.43
C ILE A 68 -0.57 14.94 -8.94
N TYR A 69 0.62 15.44 -8.61
CA TYR A 69 1.17 15.44 -7.26
C TYR A 69 1.18 16.85 -6.67
N GLY A 70 0.76 16.95 -5.42
CA GLY A 70 0.86 18.18 -4.63
C GLY A 70 2.30 18.47 -4.16
N PRO A 71 2.49 19.54 -3.38
CA PRO A 71 3.79 19.86 -2.82
C PRO A 71 4.23 18.83 -1.77
N ILE A 72 5.53 18.53 -1.72
CA ILE A 72 6.12 17.69 -0.68
C ILE A 72 6.17 18.47 0.64
N GLN A 73 5.48 17.95 1.65
CA GLN A 73 5.46 18.46 3.02
C GLN A 73 6.51 17.73 3.86
N TYR A 74 7.16 18.42 4.79
CA TYR A 74 8.15 17.85 5.70
C TYR A 74 7.75 18.12 7.15
N ASP A 75 7.80 17.09 7.97
CA ASP A 75 7.60 17.13 9.40
C ASP A 75 8.90 16.70 10.09
N PRO A 76 9.44 17.46 11.06
CA PRO A 76 10.61 17.02 11.83
C PRO A 76 10.36 15.78 12.70
N GLU A 77 9.11 15.36 12.92
CA GLU A 77 8.79 14.17 13.69
C GLU A 77 9.00 12.87 12.88
N PRO A 78 9.56 11.82 13.50
CA PRO A 78 9.73 10.53 12.83
C PRO A 78 8.39 9.80 12.71
N TRP A 79 8.18 9.14 11.58
CA TRP A 79 7.07 8.21 11.40
C TRP A 79 7.32 6.94 12.21
N LEU A 80 6.31 6.54 12.98
CA LEU A 80 6.33 5.34 13.81
C LEU A 80 5.49 4.23 13.15
N ASP A 81 5.60 3.01 13.64
CA ASP A 81 4.80 1.83 13.24
C ASP A 81 5.13 1.17 11.88
N ASP A 82 6.04 1.73 11.08
CA ASP A 82 6.47 1.12 9.81
C ASP A 82 7.99 0.94 9.70
N VAL A 83 8.36 -0.17 9.05
CA VAL A 83 9.71 -0.41 8.55
C VAL A 83 9.82 0.17 7.14
N VAL A 84 11.02 0.62 6.78
CA VAL A 84 11.32 1.03 5.40
C VAL A 84 11.01 -0.11 4.42
N ILE A 85 10.22 0.19 3.40
CA ILE A 85 10.04 -0.66 2.23
C ILE A 85 11.29 -0.55 1.36
N ARG A 86 11.89 -1.68 1.02
CA ARG A 86 12.95 -1.74 0.01
C ARG A 86 12.31 -1.58 -1.38
N TRP A 87 12.21 -0.34 -1.83
CA TRP A 87 11.70 -0.02 -3.17
C TRP A 87 12.78 -0.30 -4.26
N PRO A 88 12.41 -0.81 -5.45
CA PRO A 88 11.07 -1.23 -5.87
C PRO A 88 10.65 -2.60 -5.32
N VAL A 89 9.33 -2.80 -5.20
CA VAL A 89 8.75 -4.12 -4.88
C VAL A 89 8.45 -4.93 -6.15
N GLY A 90 8.34 -6.25 -6.03
CA GLY A 90 8.17 -7.18 -7.16
C GLY A 90 6.73 -7.64 -7.42
N MET A 91 5.72 -7.02 -6.80
CA MET A 91 4.30 -7.36 -6.98
C MET A 91 3.50 -6.08 -7.17
N ASP A 92 2.63 -6.04 -8.18
CA ASP A 92 1.68 -4.94 -8.38
C ASP A 92 0.38 -5.17 -7.58
N ALA A 93 -0.36 -4.08 -7.34
CA ALA A 93 -1.66 -4.12 -6.69
C ALA A 93 -2.68 -5.02 -7.39
N SER A 94 -2.64 -5.10 -8.73
CA SER A 94 -3.54 -5.95 -9.51
C SER A 94 -3.33 -7.44 -9.22
N GLU A 95 -2.08 -7.88 -9.13
CA GLU A 95 -1.74 -9.26 -8.72
C GLU A 95 -2.17 -9.53 -7.27
N ALA A 96 -2.01 -8.54 -6.38
CA ALA A 96 -2.46 -8.65 -4.99
C ALA A 96 -3.99 -8.82 -4.89
N ASP A 97 -4.75 -8.07 -5.69
CA ASP A 97 -6.21 -8.16 -5.79
C ASP A 97 -6.69 -9.51 -6.34
N GLU A 98 -5.99 -10.07 -7.33
CA GLU A 98 -6.26 -11.41 -7.85
C GLU A 98 -6.04 -12.48 -6.77
N LEU A 99 -4.91 -12.42 -6.03
CA LEU A 99 -4.61 -13.36 -4.94
C LEU A 99 -5.67 -13.26 -3.83
N LEU A 100 -6.02 -12.04 -3.42
CA LEU A 100 -7.07 -11.77 -2.45
C LEU A 100 -8.40 -12.45 -2.84
N LYS A 101 -8.84 -12.22 -4.09
CA LYS A 101 -10.10 -12.77 -4.61
C LYS A 101 -10.06 -14.28 -4.79
N SER A 102 -8.91 -14.83 -5.15
CA SER A 102 -8.74 -16.29 -5.27
C SER A 102 -8.99 -17.02 -3.94
N GLN A 103 -8.80 -16.34 -2.81
CA GLN A 103 -9.06 -16.82 -1.45
C GLN A 103 -10.51 -16.55 -0.98
N GLY A 104 -11.40 -16.10 -1.86
CA GLY A 104 -12.81 -15.86 -1.56
C GLY A 104 -13.12 -14.47 -0.99
N PHE A 105 -12.12 -13.60 -0.80
CA PHE A 105 -12.32 -12.22 -0.37
C PHE A 105 -12.73 -11.34 -1.55
N THR A 106 -14.00 -11.42 -1.94
CA THR A 106 -14.55 -10.70 -3.11
C THR A 106 -15.35 -9.45 -2.74
N ALA A 107 -15.37 -9.04 -1.48
CA ALA A 107 -16.05 -7.82 -1.07
C ALA A 107 -15.35 -6.59 -1.68
N PRO A 108 -16.09 -5.53 -2.02
CA PRO A 108 -15.50 -4.25 -2.38
C PRO A 108 -14.66 -3.67 -1.24
N TYR A 109 -13.66 -2.83 -1.56
CA TYR A 109 -12.81 -2.13 -0.58
C TYR A 109 -12.75 -0.63 -0.88
N ASN A 110 -12.51 0.21 0.13
CA ASN A 110 -12.44 1.66 -0.04
C ASN A 110 -11.00 2.21 0.02
N SER A 111 -10.05 1.39 0.48
CA SER A 111 -8.63 1.73 0.49
C SER A 111 -7.75 0.50 0.37
N MET A 112 -6.54 0.74 -0.10
CA MET A 112 -5.46 -0.24 -0.18
C MET A 112 -4.15 0.42 0.27
N LEU A 113 -3.44 -0.19 1.20
CA LEU A 113 -2.15 0.31 1.69
C LEU A 113 -1.03 -0.61 1.21
N LEU A 114 0.08 -0.05 0.75
CA LEU A 114 1.36 -0.73 0.62
C LEU A 114 2.25 -0.28 1.78
N ARG A 115 2.49 -1.14 2.77
CA ARG A 115 3.33 -0.85 3.95
C ARG A 115 4.04 -2.09 4.49
N HIS A 116 5.06 -1.89 5.31
CA HIS A 116 5.75 -2.96 6.05
C HIS A 116 5.55 -2.72 7.57
N PRO A 117 4.45 -3.24 8.15
CA PRO A 117 4.09 -2.95 9.54
C PRO A 117 5.10 -3.50 10.55
N VAL A 118 5.31 -2.78 11.64
CA VAL A 118 6.04 -3.30 12.82
C VAL A 118 5.09 -4.17 13.65
N TYR A 119 4.87 -5.43 13.25
CA TYR A 119 4.00 -6.37 13.96
C TYR A 119 4.59 -7.80 13.99
N PRO A 120 4.49 -8.55 15.11
CA PRO A 120 5.00 -9.92 15.18
C PRO A 120 4.42 -10.83 14.09
N GLY A 121 5.29 -11.47 13.31
CA GLY A 121 4.90 -12.36 12.22
C GLY A 121 4.60 -11.66 10.88
N LEU A 122 4.75 -10.33 10.80
CA LEU A 122 4.74 -9.58 9.55
C LEU A 122 6.17 -9.12 9.24
N ASP A 123 6.88 -9.84 8.37
CA ASP A 123 8.32 -9.66 8.09
C ASP A 123 8.63 -9.18 6.66
N GLU A 124 7.60 -8.74 5.94
CA GLU A 124 7.68 -8.22 4.59
C GLU A 124 6.73 -7.03 4.35
N PRO A 125 6.83 -6.34 3.19
CA PRO A 125 5.78 -5.44 2.75
C PRO A 125 4.49 -6.20 2.40
N TYR A 126 3.35 -5.58 2.66
CA TYR A 126 2.02 -6.10 2.37
C TYR A 126 1.18 -5.08 1.61
N TYR A 127 0.36 -5.58 0.68
CA TYR A 127 -0.86 -4.89 0.28
C TYR A 127 -1.95 -5.18 1.31
N ILE A 128 -2.55 -4.15 1.89
CA ILE A 128 -3.56 -4.27 2.95
C ILE A 128 -4.86 -3.66 2.43
N PHE A 129 -5.87 -4.49 2.23
CA PHE A 129 -7.17 -4.09 1.72
C PHE A 129 -8.15 -3.85 2.86
N HIS A 130 -8.80 -2.69 2.86
CA HIS A 130 -9.88 -2.37 3.79
C HIS A 130 -11.23 -2.72 3.14
N LEU A 131 -11.69 -3.95 3.37
CA LEU A 131 -12.89 -4.49 2.75
C LEU A 131 -14.15 -3.96 3.44
N GLN A 132 -15.28 -4.02 2.73
CA GLN A 132 -16.56 -3.56 3.25
C GLN A 132 -17.11 -4.48 4.36
N LYS A 133 -16.88 -5.79 4.24
CA LYS A 133 -17.45 -6.81 5.14
C LYS A 133 -16.43 -7.34 6.14
N GLU A 134 -15.19 -7.51 5.69
CA GLU A 134 -14.03 -7.88 6.48
C GLU A 134 -13.23 -6.64 6.87
N ARG A 135 -12.50 -6.63 8.00
CA ARG A 135 -11.71 -5.45 8.39
C ARG A 135 -10.53 -5.23 7.43
N PHE A 136 -9.44 -5.95 7.67
CA PHE A 136 -8.21 -5.83 6.91
C PHE A 136 -7.75 -7.20 6.47
N VAL A 137 -7.44 -7.32 5.19
CA VAL A 137 -6.85 -8.51 4.60
C VAL A 137 -5.52 -8.12 3.96
N PHE A 138 -4.49 -8.89 4.29
CA PHE A 138 -3.10 -8.63 3.95
C PHE A 138 -2.69 -9.58 2.84
N VAL A 139 -1.99 -9.09 1.83
CA VAL A 139 -1.39 -9.90 0.77
C VAL A 139 0.10 -9.61 0.76
N GLY A 140 0.89 -10.63 1.10
CA GLY A 140 2.34 -10.55 1.22
C GLY A 140 3.03 -10.32 -0.12
N VAL A 141 3.88 -9.31 -0.21
CA VAL A 141 4.53 -8.92 -1.47
C VAL A 141 5.52 -9.99 -1.98
N ASN A 142 6.30 -10.60 -1.09
CA ASN A 142 7.25 -11.64 -1.47
C ASN A 142 6.66 -13.04 -1.31
N SER A 143 5.91 -13.29 -0.22
CA SER A 143 5.32 -14.61 0.04
C SER A 143 4.12 -14.93 -0.84
N LYS A 144 3.44 -13.91 -1.38
CA LYS A 144 2.17 -14.04 -2.12
C LYS A 144 1.02 -14.66 -1.30
N LYS A 145 1.19 -14.75 0.03
CA LYS A 145 0.20 -15.32 0.94
C LYS A 145 -0.84 -14.29 1.38
N VAL A 146 -2.06 -14.74 1.63
CA VAL A 146 -3.18 -13.92 2.11
C VAL A 146 -3.40 -14.18 3.61
N TYR A 147 -3.53 -13.11 4.40
CA TYR A 147 -3.71 -13.19 5.85
C TYR A 147 -4.89 -12.34 6.31
N THR A 148 -5.60 -12.80 7.34
CA THR A 148 -6.57 -11.99 8.09
C THR A 148 -6.05 -11.78 9.50
N LEU A 149 -6.23 -10.57 10.06
CA LEU A 149 -5.97 -10.35 11.47
C LEU A 149 -7.16 -10.85 12.31
N GLY A 150 -7.14 -12.15 12.58
CA GLY A 150 -7.94 -12.83 13.59
C GLY A 150 -7.02 -13.60 14.53
N ILE A 151 -7.48 -13.91 15.74
CA ILE A 151 -6.71 -14.67 16.74
C ILE A 151 -6.14 -15.92 16.04
N SER A 152 -4.81 -16.07 16.13
CA SER A 152 -3.94 -17.04 15.44
C SER A 152 -3.75 -16.84 13.93
N LEU A 153 -2.49 -16.59 13.54
CA LEU A 153 -1.96 -16.98 12.23
C LEU A 153 -2.28 -18.47 12.03
N ILE A 154 -3.40 -18.76 11.39
CA ILE A 154 -3.65 -20.06 10.80
C ILE A 154 -3.48 -19.81 9.32
N GLU A 155 -2.40 -20.35 8.75
CA GLU A 155 -2.33 -20.58 7.31
C GLU A 155 -3.63 -21.29 6.92
N LEU A 156 -4.43 -20.68 6.04
CA LEU A 156 -5.54 -21.38 5.41
C LEU A 156 -4.90 -22.43 4.50
N GLY A 157 -4.53 -23.56 5.11
CA GLY A 157 -4.03 -24.74 4.42
C GLY A 157 -5.17 -25.39 3.65
N ASP A 158 -4.84 -25.83 2.44
CA ASP A 158 -5.72 -26.50 1.51
C ASP A 158 -6.55 -27.59 2.21
N VAL A 159 -7.86 -27.48 2.08
CA VAL A 159 -8.81 -28.54 2.41
C VAL A 159 -8.94 -29.43 1.18
N ASP A 160 -8.24 -30.56 1.19
CA ASP A 160 -8.51 -31.73 0.33
C ASP A 160 -9.90 -32.35 0.65
#